data_AF-A0A536GG16-F1
#
_entry.id   AF-A0A536GG16-F1
#
_cell.length_a   1.000
_cell.length_b   1.000
_cell.length_c   1.000
_cell.angle_alpha   90.00
_cell.angle_beta   90.00
_cell.angle_gamma   90.00
#
_symmetry.space_group_name_H-M   'P 1'
#
loop_
_entity.id
_entity.type
_entity.pdbx_description
1 polymer ?
#
loop_
_entity_poly.entity_id
_entity_poly.type
_entity_poly.pdbx_seq_one_letter_code
_entity_poly.pdbx_strand_id
1 'polypeptide(L)'
;MRPTAARSWASTRSSSPSARSPGASSAPRPPPGLGSTGSSSQRSSCSASPSSRSGDCGPSSTSWGPRQRGSDRDRPGNRPPEVPYHRPGITTLEGAVARTAFVTDSASDLDLAVAQAAGIRIVPLAVTFGTDTYRAGVDLSTADFWKRMTAPDAPFPKTAAASPGDFKAIYDEAFADGADAIVSVHVAGTLSGAIKSAEIARSMLPDREIHVVDSQGASMAEAILCFLGQEMAAGGSSAAEIAEALSDRANDLRMVVSLETLEYLKKGGRISGAQAAIGTLLSVKPIISVEHGVVETADKPRTRSKSRERCIELLTERPIERISILHTMAPDVEAFTAEVVRRGKLNPVEVMVSIVGPSVGPHLGPGCLGAAVLYER
;
A
#
# COMPACT_ATOMS: atom_id res chain seq x y z
N MET A 1 30.39 -33.02 39.11
CA MET A 1 29.71 -32.65 40.37
C MET A 1 28.20 -32.61 40.15
N ARG A 2 27.50 -33.50 40.84
CA ARG A 2 26.06 -33.54 41.15
C ARG A 2 26.01 -33.82 42.68
N PRO A 3 24.89 -33.67 43.43
CA PRO A 3 23.49 -33.50 43.00
C PRO A 3 22.61 -32.54 43.87
N THR A 4 21.33 -32.35 43.44
CA THR A 4 20.06 -32.24 44.25
C THR A 4 19.89 -31.14 45.33
N ALA A 5 18.72 -30.58 45.67
CA ALA A 5 17.32 -30.61 45.23
C ALA A 5 16.51 -29.57 46.06
N ALA A 6 15.34 -29.17 45.54
CA ALA A 6 14.05 -28.94 46.23
C ALA A 6 13.78 -27.77 47.22
N ARG A 7 12.71 -27.02 46.85
CA ARG A 7 11.55 -26.49 47.63
C ARG A 7 11.76 -25.37 48.68
N SER A 8 10.96 -24.30 48.57
CA SER A 8 9.78 -24.08 49.46
C SER A 8 8.95 -22.86 49.05
N TRP A 9 7.64 -22.94 49.34
CA TRP A 9 6.64 -21.88 49.29
C TRP A 9 6.73 -21.00 50.54
N ALA A 10 6.40 -19.70 50.41
CA ALA A 10 5.78 -18.94 51.50
C ALA A 10 4.85 -17.85 50.96
N SER A 11 3.62 -17.92 51.46
CA SER A 11 2.48 -17.04 51.31
C SER A 11 2.62 -15.71 52.05
N THR A 12 1.94 -14.66 51.58
CA THR A 12 1.16 -13.78 52.46
C THR A 12 -0.01 -13.13 51.73
N ARG A 13 -1.17 -13.20 52.39
CA ARG A 13 -2.48 -12.67 52.03
C ARG A 13 -2.60 -11.18 52.39
N SER A 14 -3.77 -10.65 52.01
CA SER A 14 -4.54 -9.54 52.60
C SER A 14 -4.35 -8.21 51.85
N SER A 15 -5.38 -7.43 51.53
CA SER A 15 -6.84 -7.58 51.65
C SER A 15 -7.46 -6.35 50.97
N SER A 16 -8.51 -6.55 50.17
CA SER A 16 -9.45 -5.51 49.74
C SER A 16 -10.46 -5.19 50.87
N PRO A 17 -11.06 -3.99 50.86
CA PRO A 17 -12.51 -3.88 50.59
C PRO A 17 -12.84 -2.69 49.67
N SER A 18 -13.71 -2.83 48.65
CA SER A 18 -15.19 -2.62 48.68
C SER A 18 -15.57 -1.21 49.20
N ALA A 19 -16.46 -0.40 48.61
CA ALA A 19 -17.46 -0.55 47.57
C ALA A 19 -18.12 0.83 47.31
N ARG A 20 -19.04 0.86 46.31
CA ARG A 20 -20.22 1.74 46.12
C ARG A 20 -20.16 2.81 45.02
N SER A 21 -20.92 2.52 43.97
CA SER A 21 -21.71 3.49 43.19
C SER A 21 -22.92 3.99 44.01
N PRO A 22 -23.50 5.15 43.68
CA PRO A 22 -24.78 5.12 42.96
C PRO A 22 -25.03 6.32 42.02
N GLY A 23 -26.06 6.21 41.16
CA GLY A 23 -26.91 7.35 40.81
C GLY A 23 -27.02 7.70 39.32
N ALA A 24 -28.15 7.33 38.73
CA ALA A 24 -28.66 7.84 37.47
C ALA A 24 -29.17 9.29 37.60
N SER A 25 -29.17 10.09 36.51
CA SER A 25 -30.30 10.97 36.12
C SER A 25 -29.95 11.93 34.96
N SER A 26 -30.90 12.00 34.01
CA SER A 26 -31.34 13.16 33.21
C SER A 26 -30.44 13.78 32.13
N ALA A 27 -30.82 13.50 30.88
CA ALA A 27 -30.69 14.40 29.73
C ALA A 27 -31.65 15.61 29.86
N PRO A 28 -31.31 16.78 29.29
CA PRO A 28 -32.28 17.82 28.97
C PRO A 28 -32.75 17.74 27.50
N ARG A 29 -34.06 17.84 27.32
CA ARG A 29 -34.77 18.16 26.06
C ARG A 29 -34.56 19.64 25.67
N PRO A 30 -34.78 20.01 24.39
CA PRO A 30 -34.53 21.36 23.87
C PRO A 30 -35.70 22.32 24.14
N PRO A 31 -35.48 23.65 24.07
CA PRO A 31 -36.57 24.63 23.98
C PRO A 31 -37.00 24.92 22.52
N PRO A 32 -38.17 25.58 22.34
CA PRO A 32 -39.05 25.43 21.18
C PRO A 32 -38.81 26.46 20.07
N GLY A 33 -39.33 26.18 18.88
CA GLY A 33 -39.40 27.14 17.77
C GLY A 33 -40.49 28.19 17.94
N LEU A 34 -40.45 29.21 17.07
CA LEU A 34 -41.59 29.88 16.41
C LEU A 34 -41.11 31.13 15.63
N GLY A 35 -41.75 31.38 14.48
CA GLY A 35 -41.78 32.66 13.75
C GLY A 35 -40.83 32.73 12.55
N SER A 36 -41.19 32.40 11.31
CA SER A 36 -42.21 32.98 10.39
C SER A 36 -41.92 34.42 9.91
N THR A 37 -41.96 34.56 8.58
CA THR A 37 -42.31 35.75 7.76
C THR A 37 -41.23 36.73 7.31
N GLY A 38 -41.37 37.18 6.04
CA GLY A 38 -40.86 38.44 5.52
C GLY A 38 -39.72 38.31 4.51
N SER A 39 -39.94 37.93 3.25
CA SER A 39 -40.18 38.86 2.13
C SER A 39 -39.47 40.22 2.23
N SER A 40 -38.49 40.47 1.35
CA SER A 40 -38.43 41.73 0.58
C SER A 40 -37.37 41.65 -0.52
N SER A 41 -37.88 41.59 -1.74
CA SER A 41 -37.24 42.08 -2.96
C SER A 41 -37.20 43.62 -2.95
N GLN A 42 -36.07 44.21 -3.33
CA GLN A 42 -35.92 45.52 -4.01
C GLN A 42 -34.43 45.64 -4.41
N ARG A 43 -34.04 45.49 -5.68
CA ARG A 43 -34.00 46.51 -6.77
C ARG A 43 -33.38 47.85 -6.39
N SER A 44 -32.19 48.10 -6.95
CA SER A 44 -31.77 49.34 -7.66
C SER A 44 -30.31 49.16 -8.08
N SER A 45 -29.93 48.85 -9.33
CA SER A 45 -29.90 49.68 -10.56
C SER A 45 -29.07 50.96 -10.47
N CYS A 46 -27.98 51.00 -11.26
CA CYS A 46 -27.36 52.12 -12.00
C CYS A 46 -25.90 51.71 -12.29
N SER A 47 -25.27 51.90 -13.44
CA SER A 47 -25.60 52.59 -14.70
C SER A 47 -24.52 52.21 -15.73
N ALA A 48 -24.85 52.30 -17.02
CA ALA A 48 -24.06 51.85 -18.16
C ALA A 48 -23.14 52.94 -18.77
N SER A 49 -21.97 52.49 -19.28
CA SER A 49 -21.35 52.83 -20.60
C SER A 49 -20.87 54.29 -20.91
N PRO A 50 -20.24 54.60 -22.09
CA PRO A 50 -19.14 53.96 -22.86
C PRO A 50 -18.12 54.97 -23.50
N SER A 51 -17.02 54.49 -24.10
CA SER A 51 -16.33 55.06 -25.30
C SER A 51 -15.09 54.20 -25.63
N SER A 52 -14.86 53.54 -26.78
CA SER A 52 -14.84 53.87 -28.23
C SER A 52 -13.60 54.62 -28.74
N ARG A 53 -12.82 53.95 -29.61
CA ARG A 53 -12.14 54.39 -30.87
C ARG A 53 -10.87 53.53 -31.09
N SER A 54 -10.80 52.60 -32.05
CA SER A 54 -10.80 52.68 -33.54
C SER A 54 -9.46 53.11 -34.15
N GLY A 55 -8.91 52.29 -35.04
CA GLY A 55 -7.76 52.61 -35.91
C GLY A 55 -7.25 51.41 -36.71
N ASP A 56 -7.91 51.14 -37.85
CA ASP A 56 -7.61 50.16 -38.91
C ASP A 56 -6.22 50.32 -39.57
N CYS A 57 -5.70 49.23 -40.19
CA CYS A 57 -5.52 49.12 -41.66
C CYS A 57 -4.78 47.82 -42.11
N GLY A 58 -5.50 46.95 -42.83
CA GLY A 58 -5.11 46.46 -44.17
C GLY A 58 -4.21 45.22 -44.33
N PRO A 59 -4.28 44.51 -45.50
CA PRO A 59 -4.49 43.05 -45.51
C PRO A 59 -3.43 42.24 -46.29
N SER A 60 -3.42 40.91 -46.10
CA SER A 60 -3.02 39.98 -47.16
C SER A 60 -3.83 38.67 -47.10
N SER A 61 -4.29 38.29 -48.29
CA SER A 61 -5.18 37.20 -48.63
C SER A 61 -4.49 35.85 -48.65
N THR A 62 -5.15 34.78 -48.18
CA THR A 62 -5.52 33.63 -49.03
C THR A 62 -6.48 32.67 -48.32
N SER A 63 -7.54 32.32 -49.04
CA SER A 63 -8.63 31.39 -48.73
C SER A 63 -8.21 29.92 -48.86
N TRP A 64 -8.58 29.03 -47.94
CA TRP A 64 -8.84 27.60 -48.22
C TRP A 64 -9.84 27.03 -47.18
N GLY A 65 -10.89 26.36 -47.68
CA GLY A 65 -12.03 25.85 -46.92
C GLY A 65 -11.77 24.59 -46.07
N PRO A 66 -12.81 24.05 -45.39
CA PRO A 66 -12.64 23.05 -44.35
C PRO A 66 -12.46 21.64 -44.94
N ARG A 67 -11.31 21.01 -44.66
CA ARG A 67 -11.10 19.57 -44.90
C ARG A 67 -11.44 18.76 -43.65
N GLN A 68 -12.27 17.75 -43.88
CA GLN A 68 -12.60 16.67 -42.97
C GLN A 68 -11.32 15.97 -42.47
N ARG A 69 -11.24 15.72 -41.15
CA ARG A 69 -10.20 14.84 -40.57
C ARG A 69 -10.77 13.43 -40.45
N GLY A 70 -10.43 12.59 -41.43
CA GLY A 70 -10.52 11.14 -41.32
C GLY A 70 -9.44 10.59 -40.38
N SER A 71 -9.74 9.44 -39.80
CA SER A 71 -8.91 8.65 -38.90
C SER A 71 -7.64 8.13 -39.58
N ASP A 72 -6.47 8.58 -39.14
CA ASP A 72 -5.15 8.06 -39.54
C ASP A 72 -4.71 6.97 -38.53
N ARG A 73 -5.41 5.84 -38.53
CA ARG A 73 -4.93 4.57 -37.96
C ARG A 73 -4.64 3.66 -39.14
N ASP A 74 -3.43 3.75 -39.69
CA ASP A 74 -2.74 2.69 -40.47
C ASP A 74 -1.46 3.27 -41.10
N ARG A 75 -0.49 3.64 -40.26
CA ARG A 75 0.91 3.82 -40.70
C ARG A 75 1.77 2.71 -40.14
N PRO A 76 2.45 1.91 -40.99
CA PRO A 76 3.43 0.94 -40.53
C PRO A 76 4.73 1.70 -40.20
N GLY A 77 5.16 1.66 -38.93
CA GLY A 77 6.47 2.21 -38.58
C GLY A 77 6.70 2.70 -37.16
N ASN A 78 5.77 2.51 -36.21
CA ASN A 78 6.00 2.95 -34.83
C ASN A 78 5.57 1.88 -33.82
N ARG A 79 6.31 0.76 -33.76
CA ARG A 79 6.37 -0.10 -32.57
C ARG A 79 7.63 0.27 -31.78
N PRO A 80 7.56 0.47 -30.46
CA PRO A 80 8.76 0.50 -29.64
C PRO A 80 9.51 -0.84 -29.80
N PRO A 81 10.85 -0.86 -29.74
CA PRO A 81 11.60 -2.11 -29.91
C PRO A 81 11.20 -3.09 -28.80
N GLU A 82 10.71 -4.27 -29.20
CA GLU A 82 10.63 -5.43 -28.32
C GLU A 82 12.07 -5.78 -27.93
N VAL A 83 12.42 -5.56 -26.67
CA VAL A 83 13.70 -6.03 -26.11
C VAL A 83 13.51 -7.51 -25.82
N PRO A 84 14.17 -8.43 -26.56
CA PRO A 84 14.06 -9.85 -26.26
C PRO A 84 14.81 -10.08 -24.95
N TYR A 85 14.10 -10.50 -23.90
CA TYR A 85 14.75 -11.08 -22.74
C TYR A 85 15.39 -12.40 -23.18
N HIS A 86 16.69 -12.37 -23.43
CA HIS A 86 17.48 -13.58 -23.66
C HIS A 86 17.52 -14.36 -22.36
N ARG A 87 16.75 -15.45 -22.28
CA ARG A 87 17.03 -16.51 -21.31
C ARG A 87 18.44 -17.06 -21.60
N PRO A 88 19.39 -16.99 -20.66
CA PRO A 88 20.62 -17.75 -20.79
C PRO A 88 20.27 -19.25 -20.90
N GLY A 89 20.93 -19.94 -21.83
CA GLY A 89 20.67 -21.36 -22.09
C GLY A 89 20.85 -22.20 -20.83
N ILE A 90 19.79 -22.91 -20.45
CA ILE A 90 19.82 -23.91 -19.37
C ILE A 90 20.49 -25.16 -19.93
N THR A 91 21.73 -25.42 -19.53
CA THR A 91 22.30 -26.77 -19.56
C THR A 91 21.56 -27.60 -18.51
N THR A 92 20.78 -28.57 -18.96
CA THR A 92 20.04 -29.53 -18.12
C THR A 92 20.99 -30.29 -17.19
N LEU A 93 20.97 -29.93 -15.91
CA LEU A 93 21.36 -30.84 -14.85
C LEU A 93 20.09 -31.60 -14.43
N GLU A 94 20.03 -32.89 -14.77
CA GLU A 94 18.97 -33.82 -14.36
C GLU A 94 19.07 -34.13 -12.86
N GLY A 95 18.71 -33.14 -12.04
CA GLY A 95 18.17 -33.33 -10.70
C GLY A 95 16.85 -32.58 -10.68
N ALA A 96 15.76 -33.20 -10.23
CA ALA A 96 14.48 -32.50 -10.10
C ALA A 96 14.64 -31.37 -9.08
N VAL A 97 14.84 -30.14 -9.56
CA VAL A 97 14.82 -28.95 -8.71
C VAL A 97 13.40 -28.83 -8.18
N ALA A 98 13.24 -28.90 -6.86
CA ALA A 98 11.94 -28.79 -6.21
C ALA A 98 11.25 -27.49 -6.64
N ARG A 99 10.00 -27.58 -7.08
CA ARG A 99 9.24 -26.44 -7.59
C ARG A 99 8.59 -25.68 -6.44
N THR A 100 9.20 -24.58 -6.03
CA THR A 100 8.65 -23.67 -5.03
C THR A 100 7.66 -22.70 -5.68
N ALA A 101 6.41 -22.69 -5.22
CA ALA A 101 5.44 -21.65 -5.58
C ALA A 101 5.48 -20.49 -4.57
N PHE A 102 5.24 -19.27 -5.06
CA PHE A 102 5.19 -18.07 -4.24
C PHE A 102 3.76 -17.56 -4.13
N VAL A 103 3.35 -17.28 -2.90
CA VAL A 103 2.04 -16.71 -2.59
C VAL A 103 2.24 -15.44 -1.78
N THR A 104 1.48 -14.42 -2.12
CA THR A 104 1.42 -13.14 -1.40
C THR A 104 -0.04 -12.76 -1.22
N ASP A 105 -0.34 -11.68 -0.51
CA ASP A 105 -1.69 -11.15 -0.45
C ASP A 105 -1.81 -9.80 -1.14
N SER A 106 -3.04 -9.33 -1.37
CA SER A 106 -3.26 -8.10 -2.14
C SER A 106 -2.86 -6.82 -1.40
N ALA A 107 -2.33 -6.91 -0.18
CA ALA A 107 -1.65 -5.79 0.46
C ALA A 107 -0.22 -5.58 -0.05
N SER A 108 0.32 -6.47 -0.87
CA SER A 108 1.60 -6.28 -1.58
C SER A 108 1.57 -5.17 -2.64
N ASP A 109 0.37 -4.72 -3.04
CA ASP A 109 0.14 -3.78 -4.16
C ASP A 109 0.80 -4.19 -5.48
N LEU A 110 1.14 -5.47 -5.61
CA LEU A 110 1.70 -6.01 -6.83
C LEU A 110 0.63 -6.05 -7.93
N ASP A 111 0.93 -5.49 -9.09
CA ASP A 111 0.04 -5.56 -10.25
C ASP A 111 -0.13 -7.03 -10.68
N LEU A 112 -1.37 -7.41 -11.03
CA LEU A 112 -1.70 -8.80 -11.35
C LEU A 112 -0.89 -9.33 -12.55
N ALA A 113 -0.63 -8.51 -13.57
CA ALA A 113 0.15 -8.94 -14.72
C ALA A 113 1.63 -9.15 -14.34
N VAL A 114 2.17 -8.30 -13.46
CA VAL A 114 3.53 -8.46 -12.92
C VAL A 114 3.63 -9.72 -12.06
N ALA A 115 2.65 -9.95 -11.18
CA ALA A 115 2.59 -11.14 -10.35
C ALA A 115 2.53 -12.42 -11.20
N GLN A 116 1.66 -12.44 -12.21
CA GLN A 116 1.55 -13.57 -13.15
C GLN A 116 2.87 -13.82 -13.91
N ALA A 117 3.50 -12.77 -14.42
CA ALA A 117 4.78 -12.88 -15.13
C ALA A 117 5.91 -13.41 -14.22
N ALA A 118 5.86 -13.09 -12.92
CA ALA A 118 6.79 -13.55 -11.92
C ALA A 118 6.41 -14.92 -11.29
N GLY A 119 5.27 -15.52 -11.66
CA GLY A 119 4.81 -16.77 -11.06
C GLY A 119 4.37 -16.63 -9.59
N ILE A 120 3.94 -15.43 -9.19
CA ILE A 120 3.47 -15.12 -7.83
C ILE A 120 1.94 -15.13 -7.82
N ARG A 121 1.35 -15.86 -6.87
CA ARG A 121 -0.11 -15.90 -6.66
C ARG A 121 -0.51 -14.89 -5.61
N ILE A 122 -1.64 -14.22 -5.80
CA ILE A 122 -2.15 -13.20 -4.88
C ILE A 122 -3.43 -13.69 -4.22
N VAL A 123 -3.47 -13.70 -2.89
CA VAL A 123 -4.69 -13.90 -2.10
C VAL A 123 -5.38 -12.55 -1.89
N PRO A 124 -6.61 -12.34 -2.40
CA PRO A 124 -7.24 -11.03 -2.31
C PRO A 124 -7.80 -10.75 -0.92
N LEU A 125 -7.45 -9.60 -0.35
CA LEU A 125 -8.08 -9.03 0.84
C LEU A 125 -9.42 -8.40 0.50
N ALA A 126 -10.26 -8.25 1.51
CA ALA A 126 -11.58 -7.63 1.36
C ALA A 126 -11.54 -6.13 1.64
N VAL A 127 -12.25 -5.36 0.82
CA VAL A 127 -12.50 -3.93 1.01
C VAL A 127 -14.00 -3.67 0.99
N THR A 128 -14.51 -2.99 2.01
CA THR A 128 -15.93 -2.71 2.18
C THR A 128 -16.20 -1.22 2.19
N PHE A 129 -17.11 -0.76 1.33
CA PHE A 129 -17.66 0.59 1.34
C PHE A 129 -19.15 0.52 1.70
N GLY A 130 -19.52 1.02 2.88
CA GLY A 130 -20.90 0.89 3.35
C GLY A 130 -21.29 -0.59 3.52
N THR A 131 -22.21 -1.08 2.69
CA THR A 131 -22.68 -2.48 2.69
C THR A 131 -22.00 -3.35 1.64
N ASP A 132 -21.28 -2.75 0.69
CA ASP A 132 -20.72 -3.48 -0.45
C ASP A 132 -19.29 -3.92 -0.13
N THR A 133 -18.99 -5.21 -0.30
CA THR A 133 -17.66 -5.80 -0.08
C THR A 133 -17.09 -6.34 -1.38
N TYR A 134 -15.80 -6.11 -1.60
CA TYR A 134 -15.07 -6.43 -2.81
C TYR A 134 -13.77 -7.15 -2.46
N ARG A 135 -13.35 -8.10 -3.29
CA ARG A 135 -12.00 -8.66 -3.27
C ARG A 135 -11.05 -7.73 -4.04
N ALA A 136 -10.04 -7.21 -3.36
CA ALA A 136 -9.07 -6.27 -3.94
C ALA A 136 -8.31 -6.93 -5.10
N GLY A 137 -8.22 -6.24 -6.24
CA GLY A 137 -7.57 -6.75 -7.45
C GLY A 137 -8.39 -7.77 -8.24
N VAL A 138 -9.54 -8.22 -7.72
CA VAL A 138 -10.44 -9.16 -8.39
C VAL A 138 -11.77 -8.49 -8.74
N ASP A 139 -12.52 -8.06 -7.71
CA ASP A 139 -13.82 -7.40 -7.90
C ASP A 139 -13.67 -5.86 -7.92
N LEU A 140 -12.51 -5.36 -7.48
CA LEU A 140 -12.22 -3.93 -7.38
C LEU A 140 -10.79 -3.64 -7.84
N SER A 141 -10.66 -3.02 -9.01
CA SER A 141 -9.37 -2.58 -9.55
C SER A 141 -8.82 -1.39 -8.74
N THR A 142 -7.50 -1.16 -8.79
CA THR A 142 -6.87 0.01 -8.15
C THR A 142 -7.45 1.32 -8.67
N ALA A 143 -7.72 1.42 -9.98
CA ALA A 143 -8.30 2.61 -10.59
C ALA A 143 -9.73 2.86 -10.09
N ASP A 144 -10.59 1.83 -10.04
CA ASP A 144 -11.96 1.94 -9.56
C ASP A 144 -12.01 2.24 -8.06
N PHE A 145 -11.09 1.65 -7.29
CA PHE A 145 -10.93 1.96 -5.87
C PHE A 145 -10.65 3.45 -5.65
N TRP A 146 -9.65 4.02 -6.32
CA TRP A 146 -9.33 5.45 -6.15
C TRP A 146 -10.44 6.36 -6.64
N LYS A 147 -11.08 6.02 -7.76
CA LYS A 147 -12.27 6.74 -8.26
C LYS A 147 -13.39 6.74 -7.22
N ARG A 148 -13.61 5.62 -6.53
CA ARG A 148 -14.66 5.51 -5.51
C ARG A 148 -14.27 6.20 -4.21
N MET A 149 -13.05 5.99 -3.72
CA MET A 149 -12.53 6.55 -2.47
C MET A 149 -12.51 8.09 -2.48
N THR A 150 -12.25 8.68 -3.64
CA THR A 150 -12.17 10.14 -3.82
C THR A 150 -13.49 10.78 -4.27
N ALA A 151 -14.53 9.98 -4.51
CA ALA A 151 -15.84 10.51 -4.86
C ALA A 151 -16.45 11.30 -3.70
N PRO A 152 -17.21 12.38 -3.98
CA PRO A 152 -17.96 13.09 -2.94
C PRO A 152 -18.85 12.14 -2.14
N ASP A 153 -18.86 12.30 -0.82
CA ASP A 153 -19.68 11.54 0.13
C ASP A 153 -19.44 10.01 0.15
N ALA A 154 -18.33 9.54 -0.42
CA ALA A 154 -17.97 8.13 -0.37
C ALA A 154 -17.82 7.64 1.08
N PRO A 155 -18.49 6.54 1.49
CA PRO A 155 -18.28 5.93 2.79
C PRO A 155 -16.80 5.58 2.99
N PHE A 156 -16.25 5.81 4.19
CA PHE A 156 -14.87 5.44 4.46
C PHE A 156 -14.68 3.91 4.30
N PRO A 157 -13.73 3.45 3.45
CA PRO A 157 -13.52 2.03 3.23
C PRO A 157 -12.95 1.34 4.47
N LYS A 158 -13.46 0.14 4.76
CA LYS A 158 -12.88 -0.77 5.75
C LYS A 158 -12.18 -1.91 5.04
N THR A 159 -11.12 -2.43 5.63
CA THR A 159 -10.39 -3.58 5.08
C THR A 159 -10.41 -4.75 6.05
N ALA A 160 -10.37 -5.96 5.51
CA ALA A 160 -10.25 -7.21 6.26
C ALA A 160 -9.27 -8.17 5.58
N ALA A 161 -8.55 -8.94 6.41
CA ALA A 161 -7.71 -10.03 5.93
C ALA A 161 -8.55 -11.08 5.19
N ALA A 162 -7.93 -11.80 4.26
CA ALA A 162 -8.55 -12.98 3.66
C ALA A 162 -8.77 -14.08 4.71
N SER A 163 -9.76 -14.95 4.47
CA SER A 163 -10.06 -16.05 5.38
C SER A 163 -9.04 -17.19 5.22
N PRO A 164 -8.87 -18.07 6.23
CA PRO A 164 -8.07 -19.29 6.05
C PRO A 164 -8.53 -20.15 4.88
N GLY A 165 -9.82 -20.15 4.56
CA GLY A 165 -10.36 -20.85 3.39
C GLY A 165 -9.85 -20.29 2.07
N ASP A 166 -9.73 -18.97 1.96
CA ASP A 166 -9.21 -18.30 0.75
C ASP A 166 -7.72 -18.62 0.53
N PHE A 167 -6.91 -18.58 1.59
CA PHE A 167 -5.51 -19.00 1.54
C PHE A 167 -5.39 -20.48 1.14
N LYS A 168 -6.17 -21.35 1.78
CA LYS A 168 -6.15 -22.79 1.46
C LYS A 168 -6.49 -23.06 -0.01
N ALA A 169 -7.47 -22.36 -0.57
CA ALA A 169 -7.83 -22.52 -1.98
C ALA A 169 -6.65 -22.22 -2.91
N ILE A 170 -5.94 -21.10 -2.66
CA ILE A 170 -4.74 -20.74 -3.45
C ILE A 170 -3.59 -21.74 -3.23
N TYR A 171 -3.42 -22.27 -2.02
CA TYR A 171 -2.44 -23.32 -1.76
C TYR A 171 -2.77 -24.62 -2.50
N ASP A 172 -4.03 -25.06 -2.45
CA ASP A 172 -4.49 -26.26 -3.17
C ASP A 172 -4.24 -26.12 -4.68
N GLU A 173 -4.55 -24.94 -5.26
CA GLU A 173 -4.26 -24.65 -6.67
C GLU A 173 -2.76 -24.71 -6.97
N ALA A 174 -1.90 -24.17 -6.10
CA ALA A 174 -0.46 -24.22 -6.28
C ALA A 174 0.08 -25.66 -6.30
N PHE A 175 -0.39 -26.51 -5.38
CA PHE A 175 -0.04 -27.92 -5.37
C PHE A 175 -0.65 -28.70 -6.54
N ALA A 176 -1.85 -28.34 -6.99
CA ALA A 176 -2.48 -28.95 -8.17
C ALA A 176 -1.70 -28.64 -9.47
N ASP A 177 -1.13 -27.43 -9.57
CA ASP A 177 -0.22 -27.04 -10.66
C ASP A 177 1.20 -27.64 -10.48
N GLY A 178 1.39 -28.40 -9.41
CA GLY A 178 2.50 -29.29 -9.13
C GLY A 178 3.68 -28.63 -8.43
N ALA A 179 3.45 -27.55 -7.69
CA ALA A 179 4.43 -27.11 -6.70
C ALA A 179 4.75 -28.25 -5.71
N ASP A 180 6.01 -28.37 -5.32
CA ASP A 180 6.44 -29.28 -4.27
C ASP A 180 6.34 -28.62 -2.89
N ALA A 181 6.57 -27.31 -2.84
CA ALA A 181 6.49 -26.49 -1.65
C ALA A 181 5.96 -25.07 -1.96
N ILE A 182 5.49 -24.37 -0.92
CA ILE A 182 5.01 -22.98 -1.01
C ILE A 182 5.82 -22.10 -0.05
N VAL A 183 6.25 -20.94 -0.54
CA VAL A 183 6.68 -19.81 0.31
C VAL A 183 5.61 -18.73 0.22
N SER A 184 4.98 -18.43 1.35
CA SER A 184 3.82 -17.55 1.45
C SER A 184 4.15 -16.30 2.26
N VAL A 185 4.46 -15.20 1.58
CA VAL A 185 4.94 -13.94 2.17
C VAL A 185 3.78 -12.97 2.32
N HIS A 186 3.51 -12.46 3.53
CA HIS A 186 2.34 -11.61 3.79
C HIS A 186 2.65 -10.29 4.47
N VAL A 187 1.71 -9.35 4.35
CA VAL A 187 1.71 -8.08 5.10
C VAL A 187 1.88 -8.35 6.60
N ALA A 188 2.56 -7.43 7.28
CA ALA A 188 2.93 -7.57 8.67
C ALA A 188 1.76 -8.00 9.57
N GLY A 189 1.99 -8.99 10.44
CA GLY A 189 0.96 -9.53 11.34
C GLY A 189 0.40 -8.52 12.34
N THR A 190 1.14 -7.44 12.60
CA THR A 190 0.74 -6.27 13.40
C THR A 190 -0.24 -5.34 12.66
N LEU A 191 -0.28 -5.38 11.32
CA LEU A 191 -1.13 -4.52 10.48
C LEU A 191 -2.40 -5.23 10.01
N SER A 192 -2.32 -6.57 9.87
CA SER A 192 -3.37 -7.41 9.31
C SER A 192 -3.40 -8.80 9.96
N GLY A 193 -4.56 -9.46 9.92
CA GLY A 193 -4.71 -10.86 10.31
C GLY A 193 -4.24 -11.86 9.24
N ALA A 194 -3.69 -11.41 8.11
CA ALA A 194 -3.34 -12.25 6.96
C ALA A 194 -2.39 -13.40 7.32
N ILE A 195 -1.28 -13.12 8.01
CA ILE A 195 -0.35 -14.14 8.51
C ILE A 195 -1.07 -15.21 9.34
N LYS A 196 -1.95 -14.79 10.25
CA LYS A 196 -2.70 -15.73 11.09
C LYS A 196 -3.63 -16.61 10.25
N SER A 197 -4.31 -16.03 9.26
CA SER A 197 -5.16 -16.81 8.33
C SER A 197 -4.34 -17.80 7.49
N ALA A 198 -3.18 -17.37 6.99
CA ALA A 198 -2.25 -18.19 6.22
C ALA A 198 -1.70 -19.37 7.04
N GLU A 199 -1.36 -19.15 8.32
CA GLU A 199 -0.93 -20.21 9.24
C GLU A 199 -2.03 -21.22 9.54
N ILE A 200 -3.27 -20.76 9.75
CA ILE A 200 -4.42 -21.66 9.90
C ILE A 200 -4.60 -22.48 8.62
N ALA A 201 -4.54 -21.85 7.45
CA ALA A 201 -4.65 -22.55 6.16
C ALA A 201 -3.54 -23.60 5.98
N ARG A 202 -2.30 -23.28 6.35
CA ARG A 202 -1.19 -24.24 6.38
C ARG A 202 -1.51 -25.43 7.28
N SER A 203 -2.03 -25.21 8.48
CA SER A 203 -2.36 -26.29 9.42
C SER A 203 -3.46 -27.24 8.91
N MET A 204 -4.27 -26.80 7.94
CA MET A 204 -5.28 -27.62 7.26
C MET A 204 -4.68 -28.55 6.19
N LEU A 205 -3.40 -28.39 5.86
CA LEU A 205 -2.67 -29.16 4.85
C LEU A 205 -1.39 -29.77 5.47
N PRO A 206 -1.50 -30.66 6.47
CA PRO A 206 -0.35 -31.13 7.27
C PRO A 206 0.69 -31.93 6.47
N ASP A 207 0.30 -32.51 5.33
CA ASP A 207 1.19 -33.31 4.47
C ASP A 207 1.85 -32.46 3.37
N ARG A 208 1.68 -31.14 3.40
CA ARG A 208 2.22 -30.21 2.40
C ARG A 208 3.26 -29.29 3.02
N GLU A 209 4.34 -29.05 2.28
CA GLU A 209 5.37 -28.10 2.70
C GLU A 209 4.95 -26.66 2.37
N ILE A 210 4.67 -25.87 3.39
CA ILE A 210 4.26 -24.47 3.25
C ILE A 210 4.99 -23.67 4.34
N HIS A 211 5.71 -22.64 3.93
CA HIS A 211 6.42 -21.73 4.83
C HIS A 211 5.76 -20.36 4.76
N VAL A 212 5.17 -19.91 5.87
CA VAL A 212 4.55 -18.58 5.97
C VAL A 212 5.60 -17.59 6.49
N VAL A 213 5.78 -16.49 5.78
CA VAL A 213 6.78 -15.46 6.09
C VAL A 213 6.07 -14.14 6.39
N ASP A 214 6.33 -13.59 7.57
CA ASP A 214 5.93 -12.22 7.90
C ASP A 214 6.91 -11.24 7.27
N SER A 215 6.44 -10.43 6.32
CA SER A 215 7.29 -9.44 5.64
C SER A 215 7.74 -8.29 6.54
N GLN A 216 7.13 -8.13 7.72
CA GLN A 216 7.28 -6.98 8.61
C GLN A 216 7.01 -5.63 7.92
N GLY A 217 6.38 -5.64 6.74
CA GLY A 217 6.06 -4.48 5.94
C GLY A 217 4.64 -4.52 5.42
N ALA A 218 4.38 -3.67 4.43
CA ALA A 218 3.15 -3.65 3.65
C ALA A 218 3.48 -3.12 2.25
N SER A 219 2.54 -3.23 1.31
CA SER A 219 2.74 -2.77 -0.06
C SER A 219 3.97 -3.44 -0.67
N MET A 220 4.71 -2.69 -1.48
CA MET A 220 5.86 -3.21 -2.23
C MET A 220 7.00 -3.75 -1.36
N ALA A 221 6.99 -3.54 -0.03
CA ALA A 221 7.93 -4.21 0.88
C ALA A 221 7.72 -5.75 0.87
N GLU A 222 6.46 -6.19 0.81
CA GLU A 222 6.10 -7.62 0.69
C GLU A 222 6.51 -8.17 -0.68
N ALA A 223 6.26 -7.40 -1.75
CA ALA A 223 6.61 -7.78 -3.11
C ALA A 223 8.14 -7.92 -3.31
N ILE A 224 8.94 -7.04 -2.69
CA ILE A 224 10.40 -7.12 -2.73
C ILE A 224 10.92 -8.48 -2.21
N LEU A 225 10.36 -8.98 -1.10
CA LEU A 225 10.73 -10.31 -0.58
C LEU A 225 10.28 -11.43 -1.51
N CYS A 226 9.12 -11.32 -2.14
CA CYS A 226 8.67 -12.30 -3.12
C CYS A 226 9.65 -12.41 -4.30
N PHE A 227 10.10 -11.27 -4.84
CA PHE A 227 11.08 -11.26 -5.94
C PHE A 227 12.44 -11.82 -5.49
N LEU A 228 12.91 -11.44 -4.30
CA LEU A 228 14.14 -12.00 -3.75
C LEU A 228 14.05 -13.52 -3.60
N GLY A 229 12.92 -14.03 -3.10
CA GLY A 229 12.70 -15.46 -2.95
C GLY A 229 12.66 -16.20 -4.29
N GLN A 230 12.03 -15.61 -5.32
CA GLN A 230 12.03 -16.16 -6.67
C GLN A 230 13.44 -16.31 -7.24
N GLU A 231 14.30 -15.32 -7.02
CA GLU A 231 15.70 -15.37 -7.44
C GLU A 231 16.49 -16.46 -6.71
N MET A 232 16.25 -16.62 -5.40
CA MET A 232 16.84 -17.72 -4.62
C MET A 232 16.36 -19.09 -5.11
N ALA A 233 15.07 -19.24 -5.42
CA ALA A 233 14.52 -20.47 -6.00
C ALA A 233 15.14 -20.77 -7.37
N ALA A 234 15.32 -19.75 -8.22
CA ALA A 234 16.02 -19.89 -9.49
C ALA A 234 17.51 -20.27 -9.30
N GLY A 235 18.12 -19.87 -8.17
CA GLY A 235 19.46 -20.29 -7.74
C GLY A 235 19.52 -21.69 -7.13
N GLY A 236 18.39 -22.38 -6.97
CA GLY A 236 18.32 -23.75 -6.45
C GLY A 236 18.17 -23.87 -4.94
N SER A 237 17.92 -22.77 -4.21
CA SER A 237 17.59 -22.83 -2.78
C SER A 237 16.27 -23.56 -2.53
N SER A 238 16.20 -24.34 -1.46
CA SER A 238 14.98 -24.99 -1.00
C SER A 238 13.98 -23.97 -0.42
N ALA A 239 12.70 -24.34 -0.35
CA ALA A 239 11.66 -23.47 0.20
C ALA A 239 11.92 -23.07 1.67
N ALA A 240 12.50 -23.98 2.47
CA ALA A 240 12.88 -23.71 3.85
C ALA A 240 14.02 -22.68 3.95
N GLU A 241 15.09 -22.84 3.14
CA GLU A 241 16.21 -21.87 3.10
C GLU A 241 15.75 -20.50 2.61
N ILE A 242 14.86 -20.47 1.61
CA ILE A 242 14.24 -19.24 1.13
C ILE A 242 13.45 -18.58 2.26
N ALA A 243 12.56 -19.31 2.93
CA ALA A 243 11.73 -18.73 3.98
C ALA A 243 12.56 -18.18 5.17
N GLU A 244 13.62 -18.90 5.56
CA GLU A 244 14.56 -18.44 6.58
C GLU A 244 15.27 -17.15 6.15
N ALA A 245 15.82 -17.13 4.93
CA ALA A 245 16.49 -15.94 4.40
C ALA A 245 15.54 -14.74 4.26
N LEU A 246 14.32 -14.94 3.76
CA LEU A 246 13.33 -13.86 3.63
C LEU A 246 12.92 -13.31 5.01
N SER A 247 12.78 -14.17 6.01
CA SER A 247 12.49 -13.75 7.38
C SER A 247 13.62 -12.91 7.97
N ASP A 248 14.86 -13.24 7.67
CA ASP A 248 16.04 -12.46 8.07
C ASP A 248 16.12 -11.13 7.30
N ARG A 249 15.90 -11.16 5.99
CA ARG A 249 15.89 -9.97 5.11
C ARG A 249 14.75 -9.00 5.41
N ALA A 250 13.66 -9.46 6.02
CA ALA A 250 12.58 -8.57 6.47
C ALA A 250 13.06 -7.51 7.47
N ASN A 251 14.12 -7.78 8.23
CA ASN A 251 14.72 -6.79 9.15
C ASN A 251 15.46 -5.65 8.43
N ASP A 252 15.85 -5.87 7.17
CA ASP A 252 16.50 -4.87 6.32
C ASP A 252 15.49 -4.04 5.52
N LEU A 253 14.19 -4.36 5.63
CA LEU A 253 13.11 -3.63 4.96
C LEU A 253 12.68 -2.41 5.74
N ARG A 254 12.41 -1.35 4.99
CA ARG A 254 11.79 -0.14 5.49
C ARG A 254 10.83 0.42 4.45
N MET A 255 9.61 0.73 4.87
CA MET A 255 8.74 1.60 4.08
C MET A 255 8.77 3.00 4.69
N VAL A 256 9.02 4.03 3.89
CA VAL A 256 8.94 5.44 4.34
C VAL A 256 8.02 6.19 3.40
N VAL A 257 6.99 6.84 3.96
CA VAL A 257 6.02 7.61 3.17
C VAL A 257 5.67 8.95 3.80
N SER A 258 5.61 9.96 2.94
CA SER A 258 5.02 11.26 3.23
C SER A 258 3.51 11.22 2.98
N LEU A 259 2.72 11.65 3.95
CA LEU A 259 1.26 11.68 3.89
C LEU A 259 0.72 13.11 3.83
N GLU A 260 -0.50 13.26 3.32
CA GLU A 260 -1.22 14.54 3.38
C GLU A 260 -1.82 14.82 4.77
N THR A 261 -2.15 13.76 5.51
CA THR A 261 -2.71 13.79 6.88
C THR A 261 -2.62 12.40 7.53
N LEU A 262 -2.59 12.32 8.87
CA LEU A 262 -2.71 11.05 9.61
C LEU A 262 -4.16 10.56 9.80
N GLU A 263 -5.16 11.32 9.33
CA GLU A 263 -6.57 10.97 9.54
C GLU A 263 -6.95 9.59 8.98
N TYR A 264 -6.35 9.18 7.86
CA TYR A 264 -6.62 7.88 7.23
C TYR A 264 -6.10 6.72 8.08
N LEU A 265 -4.85 6.80 8.57
CA LEU A 265 -4.30 5.85 9.53
C LEU A 265 -5.13 5.78 10.80
N LYS A 266 -5.63 6.94 11.28
CA LYS A 266 -6.49 7.01 12.46
C LYS A 266 -7.82 6.29 12.23
N LYS A 267 -8.51 6.58 11.13
CA LYS A 267 -9.80 5.97 10.77
C LYS A 267 -9.64 4.47 10.48
N GLY A 268 -8.52 4.08 9.88
CA GLY A 268 -8.16 2.69 9.60
C GLY A 268 -7.66 1.92 10.83
N GLY A 269 -7.31 2.58 11.93
CA GLY A 269 -6.88 1.94 13.18
C GLY A 269 -5.41 1.48 13.22
N ARG A 270 -4.60 1.82 12.21
CA ARG A 270 -3.18 1.43 12.09
C ARG A 270 -2.22 2.53 12.56
N ILE A 271 -2.73 3.47 13.36
CA ILE A 271 -1.99 4.65 13.82
C ILE A 271 -1.23 4.42 15.13
N SER A 272 -1.28 3.24 15.77
CA SER A 272 -0.83 3.02 17.16
C SER A 272 0.55 3.61 17.48
N GLY A 273 1.59 3.33 16.68
CA GLY A 273 2.93 3.92 16.88
C GLY A 273 3.07 5.39 16.44
N ALA A 274 2.11 5.92 15.69
CA ALA A 274 2.03 7.32 15.26
C ALA A 274 1.04 8.17 16.08
N GLN A 275 0.43 7.61 17.14
CA GLN A 275 -0.62 8.29 17.94
C GLN A 275 -0.15 9.61 18.56
N ALA A 276 1.11 9.68 19.02
CA ALA A 276 1.68 10.86 19.66
C ALA A 276 1.73 12.09 18.73
N ALA A 277 1.66 11.90 17.41
CA ALA A 277 1.62 13.00 16.47
C ALA A 277 0.28 13.75 16.46
N ILE A 278 -0.84 13.08 16.77
CA ILE A 278 -2.22 13.57 16.52
C ILE A 278 -2.52 14.89 17.25
N GLY A 279 -1.92 15.11 18.43
CA GLY A 279 -2.18 16.29 19.25
C GLY A 279 -1.57 17.60 18.73
N THR A 280 -0.58 17.55 17.84
CA THR A 280 0.13 18.73 17.31
C THR A 280 -0.16 18.99 15.82
N LEU A 281 -1.18 18.33 15.26
CA LEU A 281 -1.25 17.98 13.84
C LEU A 281 -2.02 18.96 12.94
N LEU A 282 -2.49 20.10 13.45
CA LEU A 282 -3.07 21.13 12.56
C LEU A 282 -1.96 21.65 11.64
N SER A 283 -2.04 21.36 10.34
CA SER A 283 -1.14 21.85 9.27
C SER A 283 0.24 21.17 9.13
N VAL A 284 0.38 19.89 9.47
CA VAL A 284 1.58 19.11 9.13
C VAL A 284 1.34 18.16 7.95
N LYS A 285 2.43 17.83 7.25
CA LYS A 285 2.56 16.81 6.20
C LYS A 285 3.47 15.73 6.78
N PRO A 286 2.91 14.79 7.55
CA PRO A 286 3.68 13.86 8.35
C PRO A 286 4.36 12.83 7.46
N ILE A 287 5.53 12.38 7.90
CA ILE A 287 6.24 11.24 7.32
C ILE A 287 6.11 10.10 8.33
N ILE A 288 5.67 8.94 7.86
CA ILE A 288 5.69 7.72 8.64
C ILE A 288 6.74 6.76 8.10
N SER A 289 7.19 5.84 8.95
CA SER A 289 7.87 4.63 8.52
C SER A 289 7.11 3.39 8.97
N VAL A 290 7.32 2.29 8.24
CA VAL A 290 7.01 0.94 8.70
C VAL A 290 8.31 0.18 8.78
N GLU A 291 8.66 -0.20 10.01
CA GLU A 291 9.87 -0.92 10.38
C GLU A 291 9.47 -1.98 11.41
N HIS A 292 9.95 -3.21 11.24
CA HIS A 292 9.61 -4.33 12.13
C HIS A 292 8.10 -4.51 12.34
N GLY A 293 7.31 -4.25 11.29
CA GLY A 293 5.84 -4.34 11.29
C GLY A 293 5.11 -3.18 11.96
N VAL A 294 5.79 -2.16 12.49
CA VAL A 294 5.13 -1.09 13.26
C VAL A 294 5.10 0.21 12.46
N VAL A 295 3.94 0.87 12.43
CA VAL A 295 3.80 2.22 11.86
C VAL A 295 4.25 3.25 12.88
N GLU A 296 5.32 3.98 12.57
CA GLU A 296 5.88 5.03 13.41
C GLU A 296 5.88 6.39 12.71
N THR A 297 5.89 7.48 13.47
CA THR A 297 6.09 8.81 12.88
C THR A 297 7.57 9.10 12.75
N ALA A 298 8.08 9.13 11.51
CA ALA A 298 9.48 9.44 11.21
C ALA A 298 9.77 10.96 11.30
N ASP A 299 8.86 11.80 10.80
CA ASP A 299 9.03 13.26 10.85
C ASP A 299 7.68 14.01 10.70
N LYS A 300 7.66 15.32 10.99
CA LYS A 300 6.45 16.18 10.91
C LYS A 300 6.68 17.51 10.17
N PRO A 301 7.16 17.52 8.91
CA PRO A 301 7.27 18.76 8.13
C PRO A 301 5.90 19.46 7.96
N ARG A 302 5.91 20.79 7.77
CA ARG A 302 4.67 21.58 7.62
C ARG A 302 4.18 21.73 6.18
N THR A 303 5.07 21.55 5.19
CA THR A 303 4.74 21.77 3.78
C THR A 303 5.04 20.53 2.97
N ARG A 304 4.29 20.31 1.88
CA ARG A 304 4.47 19.15 1.00
C ARG A 304 5.90 19.07 0.44
N SER A 305 6.46 20.22 0.03
CA SER A 305 7.84 20.28 -0.48
C SER A 305 8.88 19.86 0.56
N LYS A 306 8.73 20.29 1.83
CA LYS A 306 9.65 19.88 2.91
C LYS A 306 9.46 18.41 3.28
N SER A 307 8.23 17.93 3.26
CA SER A 307 7.92 16.51 3.49
C SER A 307 8.52 15.61 2.41
N ARG A 308 8.38 15.99 1.14
CA ARG A 308 8.98 15.28 0.02
C ARG A 308 10.49 15.22 0.14
N GLU A 309 11.14 16.37 0.34
CA GLU A 309 12.59 16.45 0.49
C GLU A 309 13.09 15.55 1.63
N ARG A 310 12.47 15.66 2.80
CA ARG A 310 12.83 14.86 3.98
C ARG A 310 12.58 13.36 3.78
N CYS A 311 11.50 13.01 3.08
CA CYS A 311 11.22 11.61 2.73
C CYS A 311 12.33 11.03 1.85
N ILE A 312 12.84 11.79 0.89
CA ILE A 312 13.95 11.35 0.03
C ILE A 312 15.22 11.17 0.86
N GLU A 313 15.54 12.12 1.75
CA GLU A 313 16.70 12.00 2.66
C GLU A 313 16.66 10.71 3.48
N LEU A 314 15.50 10.41 4.09
CA LEU A 314 15.30 9.20 4.89
C LEU A 314 15.39 7.91 4.05
N LEU A 315 14.89 7.93 2.81
CA LEU A 315 14.97 6.78 1.92
C LEU A 315 16.42 6.50 1.50
N THR A 316 17.21 7.55 1.24
CA THR A 316 18.57 7.46 0.69
C THR A 316 19.67 7.58 1.75
N GLU A 317 19.35 7.40 3.04
CA GLU A 317 20.32 7.55 4.14
C GLU A 317 21.33 6.41 4.23
N ARG A 318 21.02 5.27 3.61
CA ARG A 318 21.83 4.05 3.57
C ARG A 318 21.92 3.51 2.13
N PRO A 319 22.96 2.72 1.80
CA PRO A 319 23.02 2.01 0.52
C PRO A 319 21.81 1.12 0.31
N ILE A 320 21.25 1.16 -0.90
CA ILE A 320 19.97 0.55 -1.26
C ILE A 320 20.26 -0.67 -2.14
N GLU A 321 19.81 -1.85 -1.72
CA GLU A 321 19.85 -3.05 -2.56
C GLU A 321 18.67 -3.07 -3.53
N ARG A 322 17.45 -2.82 -3.03
CA ARG A 322 16.23 -2.78 -3.84
C ARG A 322 15.30 -1.68 -3.37
N ILE A 323 14.52 -1.13 -4.29
CA ILE A 323 13.54 -0.10 -3.99
C ILE A 323 12.34 -0.19 -4.92
N SER A 324 11.18 0.11 -4.36
CA SER A 324 9.98 0.38 -5.13
C SER A 324 9.30 1.64 -4.60
N ILE A 325 9.11 2.60 -5.50
CA ILE A 325 8.36 3.83 -5.24
C ILE A 325 6.88 3.49 -5.14
N LEU A 326 6.20 4.08 -4.16
CA LEU A 326 4.77 3.94 -3.97
C LEU A 326 4.07 5.29 -3.82
N HIS A 327 2.90 5.41 -4.44
CA HIS A 327 2.10 6.63 -4.41
C HIS A 327 0.59 6.36 -4.43
N THR A 328 -0.19 7.38 -4.05
CA THR A 328 -1.67 7.31 -3.97
C THR A 328 -2.27 8.46 -4.78
N MET A 329 -2.19 8.39 -6.11
CA MET A 329 -2.62 9.48 -7.01
C MET A 329 -1.84 10.80 -6.80
N ALA A 330 -0.59 10.71 -6.33
CA ALA A 330 0.25 11.89 -6.17
C ALA A 330 0.70 12.43 -7.54
N PRO A 331 0.51 13.74 -7.82
CA PRO A 331 0.81 14.35 -9.12
C PRO A 331 2.30 14.63 -9.34
N ASP A 332 3.12 14.50 -8.29
CA ASP A 332 4.56 14.76 -8.31
C ASP A 332 5.39 13.47 -8.14
N VAL A 333 4.83 12.31 -8.48
CA VAL A 333 5.51 11.01 -8.36
C VAL A 333 6.71 10.91 -9.29
N GLU A 334 6.63 11.41 -10.53
CA GLU A 334 7.73 11.34 -11.50
C GLU A 334 8.93 12.17 -11.03
N ALA A 335 8.67 13.38 -10.51
CA ALA A 335 9.69 14.26 -9.96
C ALA A 335 10.32 13.66 -8.68
N PHE A 336 9.50 13.02 -7.84
CA PHE A 336 9.98 12.31 -6.67
C PHE A 336 10.89 11.14 -7.05
N THR A 337 10.44 10.27 -7.96
CA THR A 337 11.21 9.12 -8.46
C THR A 337 12.56 9.55 -9.04
N ALA A 338 12.58 10.58 -9.89
CA ALA A 338 13.81 11.07 -10.48
C ALA A 338 14.85 11.51 -9.42
N GLU A 339 14.38 12.18 -8.36
CA GLU A 339 15.25 12.65 -7.29
C GLU A 339 15.71 11.51 -6.37
N VAL A 340 14.86 10.53 -6.07
CA VAL A 340 15.24 9.30 -5.35
C VAL A 340 16.31 8.53 -6.12
N VAL A 341 16.11 8.31 -7.42
CA VAL A 341 17.07 7.64 -8.31
C VAL A 341 18.41 8.36 -8.29
N ARG A 342 18.40 9.69 -8.44
CA ARG A 342 19.60 10.51 -8.46
C ARG A 342 20.37 10.47 -7.14
N ARG A 343 19.69 10.59 -6.00
CA ARG A 343 20.33 10.62 -4.66
C ARG A 343 20.76 9.25 -4.17
N GLY A 344 19.94 8.23 -4.44
CA GLY A 344 20.26 6.84 -4.14
C GLY A 344 21.28 6.22 -5.09
N LYS A 345 21.69 6.94 -6.15
CA LYS A 345 22.61 6.45 -7.20
C LYS A 345 22.11 5.15 -7.84
N LEU A 346 20.79 5.07 -8.04
CA LEU A 346 20.10 3.88 -8.48
C LEU A 346 20.11 3.79 -10.01
N ASN A 347 20.03 2.57 -10.53
CA ASN A 347 19.74 2.34 -11.93
C ASN A 347 18.24 2.62 -12.18
N PRO A 348 17.85 3.61 -13.01
CA PRO A 348 16.43 3.97 -13.19
C PRO A 348 15.57 2.81 -13.71
N VAL A 349 16.14 1.86 -14.45
CA VAL A 349 15.40 0.72 -15.03
C VAL A 349 15.04 -0.35 -13.99
N GLU A 350 15.69 -0.33 -12.84
CA GLU A 350 15.45 -1.28 -11.73
C GLU A 350 14.46 -0.71 -10.70
N VAL A 351 14.09 0.57 -10.82
CA VAL A 351 13.16 1.22 -9.89
C VAL A 351 11.72 1.03 -10.36
N MET A 352 10.98 0.19 -9.63
CA MET A 352 9.55 0.02 -9.83
C MET A 352 8.78 1.21 -9.24
N VAL A 353 7.75 1.68 -9.95
CA VAL A 353 6.80 2.68 -9.45
C VAL A 353 5.41 2.06 -9.43
N SER A 354 4.82 1.96 -8.25
CA SER A 354 3.53 1.31 -8.04
C SER A 354 2.51 2.27 -7.43
N ILE A 355 1.30 2.24 -7.95
CA ILE A 355 0.17 2.88 -7.31
C ILE A 355 -0.37 1.97 -6.20
N VAL A 356 -0.52 2.51 -5.00
CA VAL A 356 -1.04 1.78 -3.85
C VAL A 356 -2.49 1.38 -4.10
N GLY A 357 -2.81 0.12 -3.86
CA GLY A 357 -4.07 -0.52 -4.17
C GLY A 357 -5.11 -0.46 -3.04
N PRO A 358 -6.23 -1.18 -3.21
CA PRO A 358 -7.40 -1.11 -2.33
C PRO A 358 -7.15 -1.59 -0.89
N SER A 359 -6.16 -2.47 -0.68
CA SER A 359 -5.87 -3.08 0.62
C SER A 359 -5.15 -2.10 1.56
N VAL A 360 -4.23 -1.30 1.02
CA VAL A 360 -3.37 -0.38 1.78
C VAL A 360 -3.85 1.07 1.64
N GLY A 361 -4.36 1.45 0.47
CA GLY A 361 -4.82 2.81 0.14
C GLY A 361 -5.76 3.46 1.16
N PRO A 362 -6.75 2.76 1.75
CA PRO A 362 -7.62 3.30 2.79
C PRO A 362 -6.88 3.90 3.99
N HIS A 363 -5.70 3.38 4.30
CA HIS A 363 -4.89 3.76 5.46
C HIS A 363 -3.95 4.92 5.15
N LEU A 364 -3.47 5.04 3.91
CA LEU A 364 -2.55 6.11 3.51
C LEU A 364 -3.30 7.38 3.05
N GLY A 365 -4.50 7.21 2.48
CA GLY A 365 -5.25 8.32 1.88
C GLY A 365 -4.63 8.83 0.56
N PRO A 366 -5.28 9.79 -0.11
CA PRO A 366 -4.78 10.35 -1.37
C PRO A 366 -3.59 11.28 -1.13
N GLY A 367 -2.69 11.35 -2.13
CA GLY A 367 -1.57 12.28 -2.18
C GLY A 367 -0.30 11.82 -1.46
N CYS A 368 -0.30 10.63 -0.86
CA CYS A 368 0.88 9.96 -0.30
C CYS A 368 1.94 9.65 -1.38
N LEU A 369 3.22 9.81 -0.99
CA LEU A 369 4.43 9.50 -1.76
C LEU A 369 5.48 8.87 -0.86
N GLY A 370 6.20 7.88 -1.35
CA GLY A 370 7.33 7.30 -0.64
C GLY A 370 7.88 6.08 -1.35
N ALA A 371 8.55 5.20 -0.61
CA ALA A 371 9.05 3.96 -1.15
C ALA A 371 9.18 2.87 -0.08
N ALA A 372 9.13 1.62 -0.54
CA ALA A 372 9.63 0.47 0.18
C ALA A 372 11.08 0.23 -0.27
N VAL A 373 11.97 0.05 0.69
CA VAL A 373 13.41 -0.08 0.46
C VAL A 373 13.90 -1.31 1.20
N LEU A 374 14.72 -2.10 0.51
CA LEU A 374 15.57 -3.13 1.10
C LEU A 374 16.99 -2.60 1.07
N TYR A 375 17.57 -2.39 2.26
CA TYR A 375 18.93 -1.88 2.37
C TYR A 375 19.99 -2.98 2.19
N GLU A 376 21.19 -2.56 1.78
CA GLU A 376 22.36 -3.44 1.82
C GLU A 376 22.74 -3.76 3.28
N ARG A 377 23.38 -4.92 3.47
CA ARG A 377 23.88 -5.42 4.75
C ARG A 377 25.19 -4.77 5.18
#